data_AF-E8LBZ8-F1
#
_entry.id   AF-E8LBZ8-F1
#
_cell.length_a   1.000
_cell.length_b   1.000
_cell.length_c   1.000
_cell.angle_alpha   90.00
_cell.angle_beta   90.00
_cell.angle_gamma   90.00
#
_symmetry.space_group_name_H-M   'P 1'
#
loop_
_entity.id
_entity.type
_entity.pdbx_description
1 polymer ?
#
loop_
_entity_poly.entity_id
_entity_poly.type
_entity_poly.pdbx_seq_one_letter_code
_entity_poly.pdbx_strand_id
1 'polypeptide(L)'
;MTKEIPMTIENKLGITNSAELAKEEERLSKMQAIKLFESDALANLPAGKFSTLPFIHEYLFRDIYSFAGEIRDVNIAKGNFRFAPLMYLREAL
;
A
#
# COMPACT_ATOMS: atom_id res chain seq x y z
N MET A 1 -6.27 27.08 -15.83
CA MET A 1 -5.09 26.46 -15.18
C MET A 1 -5.16 24.98 -15.42
N THR A 2 -4.34 24.47 -16.34
CA THR A 2 -4.18 23.03 -16.56
C THR A 2 -3.45 22.46 -15.34
N LYS A 3 -4.17 21.75 -14.46
CA LYS A 3 -3.49 20.92 -13.44
C LYS A 3 -2.67 19.91 -14.21
N GLU A 4 -1.35 19.97 -14.08
CA GLU A 4 -0.48 18.89 -14.52
C GLU A 4 -0.96 17.59 -13.86
N ILE A 5 -1.24 16.58 -14.68
CA ILE A 5 -1.61 15.26 -14.19
C ILE A 5 -0.33 14.70 -13.54
N PRO A 6 -0.32 14.39 -12.24
CA PRO A 6 0.85 13.83 -11.61
C PRO A 6 1.23 12.54 -12.33
N MET A 7 2.48 12.46 -12.77
CA MET A 7 3.05 11.26 -13.42
C MET A 7 3.24 10.09 -12.43
N THR A 8 2.89 10.31 -11.16
CA THR A 8 3.02 9.40 -10.04
C THR A 8 1.70 9.26 -9.28
N ILE A 9 1.60 8.19 -8.50
CA ILE A 9 0.52 8.03 -7.52
C ILE A 9 0.63 9.11 -6.44
N GLU A 10 -0.52 9.59 -5.95
CA GLU A 10 -0.57 10.52 -4.84
C GLU A 10 0.12 9.93 -3.61
N ASN A 11 1.08 10.67 -3.06
CA ASN A 11 1.94 10.23 -1.96
C ASN A 11 2.17 11.38 -0.98
N LYS A 12 2.37 11.04 0.30
CA LYS A 12 2.61 11.99 1.39
C LYS A 12 3.94 12.73 1.26
N LEU A 13 4.84 12.26 0.40
CA LEU A 13 6.18 12.82 0.19
C LEU A 13 6.18 13.98 -0.82
N GLY A 14 5.08 14.20 -1.55
CA GLY A 14 4.99 15.23 -2.59
C GLY A 14 5.88 14.95 -3.82
N ILE A 15 6.35 13.72 -4.00
CA ILE A 15 7.27 13.36 -5.09
C ILE A 15 6.48 13.14 -6.39
N THR A 16 6.87 13.87 -7.44
CA THR A 16 6.25 13.81 -8.77
C THR A 16 7.08 13.04 -9.82
N ASN A 17 8.32 12.68 -9.48
CA ASN A 17 9.18 11.83 -10.31
C ASN A 17 9.02 10.35 -9.92
N SER A 18 8.72 9.48 -10.88
CA SER A 18 8.43 8.07 -10.61
C SER A 18 9.63 7.27 -10.13
N ALA A 19 10.82 7.53 -10.67
CA ALA A 19 12.05 6.83 -10.27
C ALA A 19 12.46 7.24 -8.84
N GLU A 20 12.33 8.51 -8.51
CA GLU A 20 12.58 9.02 -7.16
C GLU A 20 11.57 8.46 -6.16
N LEU A 21 10.28 8.45 -6.50
CA LEU A 21 9.23 7.90 -5.65
C LEU A 21 9.47 6.42 -5.37
N ALA A 22 9.83 5.62 -6.39
CA ALA A 22 10.14 4.20 -6.21
C ALA A 22 11.31 3.98 -5.24
N LYS A 23 12.35 4.81 -5.32
CA LYS A 23 13.51 4.73 -4.43
C LYS A 23 13.15 5.07 -2.98
N GLU A 24 12.37 6.14 -2.77
CA GLU A 24 11.96 6.53 -1.40
C GLU A 24 10.92 5.58 -0.81
N GLU A 25 9.99 5.06 -1.63
CA GLU A 25 9.07 4.00 -1.23
C GLU A 25 9.83 2.76 -0.74
N GLU A 26 10.81 2.28 -1.52
CA GLU A 26 11.64 1.13 -1.16
C GLU A 26 12.39 1.39 0.15
N ARG A 27 13.03 2.56 0.29
CA ARG A 27 13.82 2.89 1.47
C ARG A 27 12.95 2.94 2.73
N LEU A 28 11.83 3.66 2.68
CA LEU A 28 10.95 3.86 3.83
C LEU A 28 10.22 2.57 4.21
N SER A 29 9.67 1.84 3.25
CA SER A 29 8.96 0.59 3.53
C SER A 29 9.89 -0.48 4.13
N LYS A 30 11.14 -0.59 3.66
CA LYS A 30 12.15 -1.50 4.25
C LYS A 30 12.52 -1.12 5.68
N MET A 31 12.67 0.18 5.98
CA MET A 31 12.89 0.64 7.35
C MET A 31 11.73 0.26 8.27
N GLN A 32 10.49 0.37 7.80
CA GLN A 32 9.31 -0.05 8.57
C GLN A 32 9.23 -1.58 8.69
N ALA A 33 9.63 -2.33 7.67
CA ALA A 33 9.67 -3.79 7.72
C ALA A 33 10.64 -4.31 8.80
N ILE A 34 11.82 -3.70 8.93
CA ILE A 34 12.78 -4.01 10.01
C ILE A 34 12.12 -3.77 11.37
N LYS A 35 11.50 -2.60 11.57
CA LYS A 35 10.81 -2.31 12.83
C LYS A 35 9.65 -3.27 13.09
N LEU A 36 8.89 -3.66 12.07
CA LEU A 36 7.78 -4.61 12.20
C LEU A 36 8.29 -5.96 12.72
N PHE A 37 9.43 -6.42 12.18
CA PHE A 37 10.07 -7.66 12.57
C PHE A 37 10.64 -7.59 14.01
N GLU A 38 11.28 -6.48 14.38
CA GLU A 38 11.92 -6.32 15.68
C GLU A 38 10.95 -6.03 16.84
N SER A 39 9.79 -5.43 16.55
CA SER A 39 8.83 -4.98 17.58
C SER A 39 7.82 -6.04 18.04
N ASP A 40 7.87 -7.24 17.47
CA ASP A 40 6.92 -8.33 17.72
C ASP A 40 5.44 -7.91 17.50
N ALA A 41 5.20 -6.87 16.70
CA ALA A 41 3.87 -6.27 16.52
C ALA A 41 2.86 -7.22 15.84
N LEU A 42 3.32 -8.33 15.27
CA LEU A 42 2.48 -9.36 14.68
C LEU A 42 2.15 -10.52 15.64
N ALA A 43 2.77 -10.60 16.83
CA ALA A 43 2.69 -11.77 17.71
C ALA A 43 1.26 -12.20 18.06
N ASN A 44 0.38 -11.21 18.27
CA ASN A 44 -1.00 -11.44 18.70
C ASN A 44 -2.02 -11.29 17.57
N LEU A 45 -1.56 -11.15 16.32
CA LEU A 45 -2.44 -11.03 15.15
C LEU A 45 -2.64 -12.39 14.48
N PRO A 46 -3.87 -12.71 14.03
CA PRO A 46 -4.15 -14.01 13.45
C PRO A 46 -3.45 -14.19 12.10
N ALA A 47 -2.59 -15.20 12.00
CA ALA A 47 -1.96 -15.56 10.74
C ALA A 47 -3.00 -16.05 9.71
N GLY A 48 -2.80 -15.69 8.44
CA GLY A 48 -3.66 -16.13 7.33
C GLY A 48 -5.07 -15.53 7.31
N LYS A 49 -5.34 -14.49 8.11
CA LYS A 49 -6.60 -13.74 8.08
C LYS A 49 -6.42 -12.40 7.41
N PHE A 50 -7.44 -11.97 6.66
CA PHE A 50 -7.45 -10.64 6.06
C PHE A 50 -7.24 -9.56 7.12
N SER A 51 -7.81 -9.66 8.33
CA SER A 51 -7.63 -8.66 9.40
C SER A 51 -6.17 -8.26 9.70
N THR A 52 -5.22 -9.16 9.48
CA THR A 52 -3.79 -8.91 9.71
C THR A 52 -3.10 -8.24 8.51
N LEU A 53 -3.63 -8.41 7.30
CA LEU A 53 -3.03 -7.88 6.08
C LEU A 53 -3.09 -6.34 5.97
N PRO A 54 -4.22 -5.65 6.24
CA PRO A 54 -4.29 -4.20 6.39
C PRO A 54 -3.29 -3.66 7.40
N PHE A 55 -3.13 -4.33 8.55
CA PHE A 55 -2.16 -3.92 9.56
C PHE A 55 -0.73 -3.93 9.00
N ILE A 56 -0.33 -5.01 8.34
CA ILE A 56 0.99 -5.09 7.69
C ILE A 56 1.14 -3.99 6.63
N HIS A 57 0.13 -3.82 5.77
CA HIS A 57 0.16 -2.83 4.70
C HIS A 57 0.25 -1.40 5.24
N GLU A 58 -0.54 -1.05 6.25
CA GLU A 58 -0.44 0.23 6.95
C GLU A 58 0.95 0.42 7.56
N TYR A 59 1.46 -0.57 8.28
CA TYR A 59 2.76 -0.46 8.96
C TYR A 59 3.89 -0.12 7.99
N LEU A 60 3.90 -0.76 6.81
CA LEU A 60 4.90 -0.56 5.77
C LEU A 60 4.75 0.78 5.05
N PHE A 61 3.51 1.22 4.79
CA PHE A 61 3.24 2.30 3.84
C PHE A 61 2.63 3.56 4.44
N ARG A 62 2.35 3.61 5.75
CA ARG A 62 1.69 4.76 6.41
C ARG A 62 2.38 6.10 6.19
N ASP A 63 3.70 6.10 6.03
CA ASP A 63 4.48 7.33 5.85
C ASP A 63 4.56 7.74 4.36
N ILE A 64 4.06 6.90 3.45
CA ILE A 64 4.15 7.06 1.99
C ILE A 64 2.76 7.33 1.39
N TYR A 65 1.73 6.59 1.80
CA TYR A 65 0.39 6.64 1.19
C TYR A 65 -0.70 6.97 2.22
N SER A 66 -1.67 7.80 1.82
CA SER A 66 -2.84 8.15 2.64
C SER A 66 -3.80 6.99 2.83
N PHE A 67 -3.85 6.08 1.84
CA PHE A 67 -4.70 4.89 1.83
C PHE A 67 -4.01 3.63 2.38
N ALA A 68 -2.87 3.77 3.06
CA ALA A 68 -2.16 2.61 3.59
C ALA A 68 -3.02 1.85 4.62
N GLY A 69 -3.36 0.60 4.31
CA GLY A 69 -4.25 -0.24 5.13
C GLY A 69 -5.68 -0.31 4.60
N GLU A 70 -6.04 0.57 3.68
CA GLU A 70 -7.39 0.62 3.12
C GLU A 70 -7.61 -0.39 1.99
N ILE A 71 -8.85 -0.87 1.87
CA ILE A 71 -9.28 -1.64 0.70
C ILE A 71 -9.39 -0.68 -0.48
N ARG A 72 -8.74 -1.02 -1.60
CA ARG A 72 -8.82 -0.23 -2.84
C ARG A 72 -10.26 0.03 -3.28
N ASP A 73 -10.46 1.16 -3.94
CA ASP A 73 -11.73 1.68 -4.45
C ASP A 73 -11.81 1.68 -5.98
N VAL A 74 -10.82 1.08 -6.65
CA VAL A 74 -10.73 0.95 -8.11
C VAL A 74 -10.47 -0.50 -8.51
N ASN A 75 -10.85 -0.88 -9.73
CA ASN A 75 -10.45 -2.15 -10.32
C ASN A 75 -9.00 -2.10 -10.82
N ILE A 76 -8.25 -3.18 -10.63
CA ILE A 76 -6.85 -3.29 -11.07
C ILE A 76 -6.61 -4.54 -11.91
N ALA A 77 -5.62 -4.47 -12.80
CA ALA A 77 -5.21 -5.57 -13.67
C ALA A 77 -3.70 -5.57 -13.86
N LYS A 78 -3.13 -6.73 -14.17
CA LYS A 78 -1.73 -6.87 -14.61
C LYS A 78 -1.70 -7.65 -15.92
N GLY A 79 -1.32 -6.98 -17.00
CA GLY A 79 -1.50 -7.52 -18.35
C GLY A 79 -2.98 -7.87 -18.60
N ASN A 80 -3.25 -9.10 -19.04
CA ASN A 80 -4.61 -9.57 -19.30
C ASN A 80 -5.33 -10.12 -18.06
N PHE A 81 -4.66 -10.21 -16.91
CA PHE A 81 -5.26 -10.73 -15.68
C PHE A 81 -5.95 -9.62 -14.90
N ARG A 82 -7.24 -9.78 -14.62
CA ARG A 82 -8.03 -8.88 -13.76
C ARG A 82 -8.09 -9.48 -12.35
N PHE A 83 -7.77 -8.68 -11.34
CA PHE A 83 -7.97 -9.08 -9.94
C PHE A 83 -9.46 -9.02 -9.57
N ALA A 84 -9.81 -9.50 -8.37
CA ALA A 84 -11.19 -9.53 -7.88
C ALA A 84 -11.91 -8.17 -8.12
N PRO A 85 -13.06 -8.12 -8.79
CA PRO A 85 -13.76 -6.86 -9.02
C PRO A 85 -14.08 -6.15 -7.70
N LEU A 86 -14.00 -4.82 -7.68
CA LEU A 86 -14.29 -3.99 -6.50
C LEU A 86 -15.63 -4.35 -5.84
N MET A 87 -16.66 -4.58 -6.67
CA MET A 87 -18.01 -4.91 -6.22
C MET A 87 -18.13 -6.22 -5.44
N TYR A 88 -17.14 -7.11 -5.54
CA TYR A 88 -17.07 -8.39 -4.84
C TYR A 88 -15.85 -8.50 -3.93
N LEU A 89 -15.09 -7.42 -3.80
CA LEU A 89 -13.80 -7.47 -3.12
C LEU A 89 -14.01 -7.74 -1.63
N ARG A 90 -15.02 -7.13 -1.00
CA ARG A 90 -15.25 -7.32 0.45
C ARG A 90 -15.70 -8.75 0.77
N GLU A 91 -16.48 -9.35 -0.10
CA GLU A 91 -16.98 -10.72 0.02
C GLU A 91 -15.88 -11.77 -0.21
N ALA A 92 -14.82 -11.41 -0.94
CA ALA A 92 -13.71 -12.29 -1.26
C ALA A 92 -12.57 -12.30 -0.22
N LEU A 93 -12.59 -11.40 0.77
CA LEU A 93 -11.56 -11.23 1.81
C LEU A 93 -11.88 -11.99 3.10
#